data_AF-A0AAN8C8Q1-F1
#
_entry.id   AF-A0AAN8C8Q1-F1
#
_cell.length_a   1.000
_cell.length_b   1.000
_cell.length_c   1.000
_cell.angle_alpha   90.00
_cell.angle_beta   90.00
_cell.angle_gamma   90.00
#
_symmetry.space_group_name_H-M   'P 1'
#
loop_
_entity.id
_entity.type
_entity.pdbx_description
1 polymer ?
#
loop_
_entity_poly.entity_id
_entity_poly.type
_entity_poly.pdbx_seq_one_letter_code
_entity_poly.pdbx_strand_id
1 'polypeptide(L)'
;MESTANYTNREVKVQATSAGRVTAIPFWYQIHLDQEISVSTLSQNSHWKQAAVVLQQPLRVQAGDWVRLAVKLQKSAISISAHIENPTGPMEQ
;
A
#
# COMPACT_ATOMS: atom_id res chain seq x y z
N MET A 1 5.52 25.70 10.72
CA MET A 1 4.79 24.92 9.70
C MET A 1 5.80 24.02 9.02
N GLU A 2 5.81 22.73 9.32
CA GLU A 2 6.72 21.82 8.63
C GLU A 2 6.22 21.60 7.19
N SER A 3 7.01 22.09 6.25
CA SER A 3 6.77 22.09 4.79
C SER A 3 6.99 20.72 4.13
N THR A 4 7.11 19.65 4.93
CA THR A 4 7.42 18.28 4.50
C THR A 4 6.18 17.40 4.30
N ALA A 5 4.97 17.89 4.57
CA ALA A 5 3.72 17.12 4.40
C ALA A 5 3.52 16.56 2.97
N ASN A 6 4.17 17.16 1.96
CA ASN A 6 4.15 16.71 0.57
C ASN A 6 5.25 15.70 0.21
N TYR A 7 6.03 15.28 1.20
CA TYR A 7 7.16 14.35 1.08
C TYR A 7 7.09 13.33 2.21
N THR A 8 6.56 12.16 1.93
CA THR A 8 6.47 11.07 2.90
C THR A 8 6.99 9.78 2.28
N ASN A 9 7.89 9.10 2.97
CA ASN A 9 8.26 7.73 2.66
C ASN A 9 7.81 6.85 3.82
N ARG A 10 7.06 5.79 3.53
CA ARG A 10 6.59 4.85 4.53
C ARG A 10 6.72 3.43 4.02
N GLU A 11 7.14 2.54 4.91
CA GLU A 11 7.07 1.11 4.68
C GLU A 11 5.87 0.52 5.40
N VAL A 12 5.13 -0.35 4.70
CA VAL A 12 4.01 -1.10 5.26
C VAL A 12 4.26 -2.56 4.99
N LYS A 13 4.22 -3.38 6.03
CA LYS A 13 4.30 -4.84 5.91
C LYS A 13 2.90 -5.42 5.95
N VAL A 14 2.59 -6.26 4.98
CA VAL A 14 1.32 -6.99 4.91
C VAL A 14 1.62 -8.46 4.65
N GLN A 15 0.77 -9.35 5.17
CA GLN A 15 0.92 -10.77 4.93
C GLN A 15 -0.05 -11.20 3.82
N ALA A 16 0.44 -11.97 2.85
CA ALA A 16 -0.40 -12.57 1.83
C ALA A 16 -1.31 -13.63 2.48
N THR A 17 -2.61 -13.49 2.30
CA THR A 17 -3.60 -14.43 2.86
C THR A 17 -3.83 -15.66 1.98
N SER A 18 -3.43 -15.59 0.72
CA SER A 18 -3.63 -16.63 -0.29
C SER A 18 -2.48 -16.64 -1.28
N ALA A 19 -2.14 -17.83 -1.78
CA ALA A 19 -1.19 -17.95 -2.87
C ALA A 19 -1.76 -17.33 -4.17
N GLY A 20 -0.90 -16.68 -4.96
CA GLY A 20 -1.36 -16.04 -6.20
C GLY A 20 -0.33 -15.13 -6.84
N ARG A 21 -0.81 -14.32 -7.80
CA ARG A 21 0.01 -13.33 -8.51
C ARG A 21 -0.57 -11.93 -8.28
N VAL A 22 0.10 -11.14 -7.45
CA VAL A 22 -0.26 -9.74 -7.20
C VAL A 22 0.12 -8.92 -8.43
N THR A 23 -0.88 -8.38 -9.13
CA THR A 23 -0.68 -7.56 -10.33
C THR A 23 -0.90 -6.08 -10.08
N ALA A 24 -1.63 -5.72 -9.03
CA ALA A 24 -1.92 -4.35 -8.69
C ALA A 24 -2.19 -4.19 -7.19
N ILE A 25 -2.04 -2.96 -6.71
CA ILE A 25 -2.34 -2.55 -5.33
C ILE A 25 -3.47 -1.51 -5.41
N PRO A 26 -4.73 -1.91 -5.21
CA PRO A 26 -5.83 -0.97 -5.14
C PRO A 26 -5.72 -0.13 -3.86
N PHE A 27 -6.08 1.15 -3.96
CA PHE A 27 -6.12 2.05 -2.81
C PHE A 27 -7.26 3.06 -2.96
N TRP A 28 -7.70 3.56 -1.81
CA TRP A 28 -8.76 4.53 -1.64
C TRP A 28 -8.47 5.35 -0.38
N TYR A 29 -9.30 6.34 -0.10
CA TYR A 29 -9.09 7.26 1.00
C TYR A 29 -10.24 7.22 2.00
N GLN A 30 -9.88 7.44 3.26
CA GLN A 30 -10.80 7.86 4.30
C GLN A 30 -10.54 9.36 4.54
N ILE A 31 -11.52 10.20 4.24
CA ILE A 31 -11.45 11.65 4.44
C ILE A 31 -12.11 11.95 5.77
N HIS A 32 -11.32 12.31 6.77
CA HIS A 32 -11.80 12.69 8.09
C HIS A 32 -12.18 14.18 8.08
N LEU A 33 -13.45 14.49 8.33
CA LEU A 33 -13.92 15.88 8.46
C LEU A 33 -13.73 16.39 9.89
N ASP A 34 -13.95 15.50 10.86
CA ASP A 34 -13.64 15.67 12.27
C ASP A 34 -13.32 14.29 12.91
N GLN A 35 -13.37 14.19 14.24
CA GLN A 35 -13.07 12.97 14.99
C GLN A 35 -14.14 11.87 14.82
N GLU A 36 -15.37 12.23 14.49
CA GLU A 36 -16.53 11.33 14.41
C GLU A 36 -16.98 11.12 12.96
N ILE A 37 -16.83 12.13 12.12
CA ILE A 37 -17.37 12.17 10.76
C ILE A 37 -16.26 11.90 9.75
N SER A 38 -16.48 10.89 8.91
CA SER A 38 -15.55 10.52 7.85
C SER A 38 -16.26 10.03 6.59
N VAL A 39 -15.68 10.32 5.43
CA VAL A 39 -16.16 9.88 4.11
C VAL A 39 -15.18 8.86 3.54
N SER A 40 -15.68 7.68 3.17
CA SER A 40 -14.88 6.66 2.49
C SER A 40 -15.08 6.73 0.98
N THR A 41 -13.99 6.82 0.22
CA THR A 41 -14.06 6.76 -1.26
C THR A 41 -14.25 5.33 -1.78
N LEU A 42 -14.32 4.33 -0.89
CA LEU A 42 -14.75 2.96 -1.21
C LEU A 42 -16.26 2.76 -1.05
N SER A 43 -16.95 3.69 -0.37
CA SER A 43 -18.40 3.57 -0.14
C SER A 43 -19.16 3.38 -1.45
N GLN A 44 -20.21 2.56 -1.43
CA GLN A 44 -21.07 2.33 -2.60
C GLN A 44 -21.69 3.64 -3.13
N ASN A 45 -21.90 4.61 -2.24
CA ASN A 45 -22.50 5.90 -2.57
C ASN A 45 -21.44 6.96 -2.93
N SER A 46 -20.16 6.58 -2.95
CA SER A 46 -19.06 7.45 -3.35
C SER A 46 -19.12 7.70 -4.85
N HIS A 47 -19.00 8.97 -5.25
CA HIS A 47 -18.80 9.33 -6.66
C HIS A 47 -17.32 9.21 -7.09
N TRP A 48 -16.39 9.10 -6.13
CA TRP A 48 -14.99 8.79 -6.42
C TRP A 48 -14.82 7.31 -6.70
N LYS A 49 -14.18 7.00 -7.83
CA LYS A 49 -13.68 5.67 -8.15
C LYS A 49 -12.42 5.35 -7.35
N GLN A 50 -12.06 4.08 -7.30
CA GLN A 50 -10.81 3.63 -6.69
C GLN A 50 -9.65 3.79 -7.67
N ALA A 51 -8.44 3.87 -7.13
CA ALA A 51 -7.21 3.87 -7.90
C ALA A 51 -6.44 2.57 -7.65
N ALA A 52 -5.53 2.22 -8.55
CA ALA A 52 -4.64 1.09 -8.35
C ALA A 52 -3.25 1.40 -8.90
N VAL A 53 -2.22 1.03 -8.14
CA VAL A 53 -0.86 0.95 -8.69
C VAL A 53 -0.71 -0.39 -9.36
N VAL A 54 -0.56 -0.40 -10.68
CA VAL A 54 -0.27 -1.62 -11.43
C VAL A 54 1.22 -1.93 -11.31
N LEU A 55 1.55 -3.15 -10.87
CA LEU A 55 2.92 -3.59 -10.74
C LEU A 55 3.46 -3.92 -12.14
N GLN A 56 4.56 -3.27 -12.53
CA GLN A 56 5.25 -3.57 -13.80
C GLN A 56 5.69 -5.03 -13.86
N GLN A 57 6.10 -5.58 -12.72
CA GLN A 57 6.42 -7.00 -12.55
C GLN A 57 5.48 -7.59 -11.49
N PRO A 58 4.52 -8.44 -11.89
CA PRO A 58 3.62 -9.07 -10.95
C PRO A 58 4.37 -9.96 -9.93
N LEU A 59 3.98 -9.86 -8.66
CA LEU A 59 4.63 -10.56 -7.56
C LEU A 59 3.93 -11.89 -7.30
N ARG A 60 4.66 -13.02 -7.37
CA ARG A 60 4.10 -14.34 -7.01
C ARG A 60 4.28 -14.57 -5.52
N VAL A 61 3.18 -14.77 -4.81
CA VAL A 61 3.17 -14.95 -3.35
C VAL A 61 2.55 -16.29 -2.97
N GLN A 62 2.96 -16.83 -1.83
CA GLN A 62 2.28 -17.91 -1.10
C GLN A 62 1.48 -17.32 0.06
N ALA A 63 0.51 -18.10 0.57
CA ALA A 63 -0.15 -17.75 1.83
C ALA A 63 0.90 -17.74 2.95
N GLY A 64 0.95 -16.66 3.72
CA GLY A 64 1.92 -16.46 4.79
C GLY A 64 3.14 -15.60 4.41
N ASP A 65 3.40 -15.36 3.12
CA ASP A 65 4.51 -14.50 2.68
C ASP A 65 4.32 -13.08 3.20
N TRP A 66 5.41 -12.49 3.72
CA TRP A 66 5.46 -11.07 4.04
C TRP A 66 5.77 -10.27 2.79
N VAL A 67 4.91 -9.30 2.48
CA VAL A 67 5.11 -8.34 1.39
C VAL A 67 5.35 -6.98 2.00
N ARG A 68 6.48 -6.37 1.65
CA ARG A 68 6.81 -5.01 2.04
C ARG A 68 6.41 -4.05 0.92
N LEU A 69 5.55 -3.10 1.27
CA LEU A 69 5.14 -2.00 0.42
C LEU A 69 5.96 -0.76 0.77
N ALA A 70 6.66 -0.18 -0.20
CA ALA A 70 7.29 1.13 -0.05
C ALA A 70 6.40 2.18 -0.70
N VAL A 71 5.76 3.01 0.13
CA VAL A 71 4.86 4.08 -0.29
C VAL A 71 5.60 5.39 -0.25
N LYS A 72 5.60 6.13 -1.36
CA LYS A 72 6.16 7.49 -1.43
C LYS A 72 5.10 8.47 -1.89
N LEU A 73 4.94 9.55 -1.13
CA LEU A 73 4.18 10.74 -1.53
C LEU A 73 5.17 11.84 -1.89
N GLN A 74 5.09 12.37 -3.11
CA GLN A 74 5.89 13.50 -3.57
C GLN A 74 5.01 14.45 -4.38
N LYS A 75 4.79 15.68 -3.89
CA LYS A 75 4.01 16.72 -4.60
C LYS A 75 2.66 16.20 -5.16
N SER A 76 1.89 15.52 -4.30
CA SER A 76 0.60 14.90 -4.64
C SER A 76 0.65 13.64 -5.53
N ALA A 77 1.84 13.16 -5.91
CA ALA A 77 2.00 11.87 -6.56
C ALA A 77 2.28 10.78 -5.52
N ILE A 78 1.43 9.74 -5.50
CA ILE A 78 1.66 8.53 -4.72
C ILE A 78 2.29 7.48 -5.64
N SER A 79 3.39 6.90 -5.19
CA SER A 79 3.99 5.71 -5.79
C SER A 79 4.06 4.60 -4.75
N ILE A 80 3.81 3.37 -5.18
CA ILE A 80 3.87 2.18 -4.34
C ILE A 80 4.69 1.14 -5.08
N SER A 81 5.75 0.63 -4.45
CA SER A 81 6.42 -0.58 -4.90
C SER A 81 6.20 -1.71 -3.89
N ALA A 82 6.25 -2.95 -4.37
CA ALA A 82 6.06 -4.14 -3.56
C ALA A 82 7.19 -5.14 -3.84
N HIS A 83 7.67 -5.79 -2.78
CA HIS A 83 8.59 -6.91 -2.86
C HIS A 83 8.29 -7.90 -1.73
N ILE A 84 8.58 -9.18 -1.97
CA ILE A 84 8.54 -10.20 -0.91
C ILE A 84 9.70 -9.92 0.02
N GLU A 85 9.40 -9.85 1.31
CA GLU A 85 10.41 -9.86 2.34
C GLU A 85 10.82 -11.31 2.55
N ASN A 86 11.96 -11.70 1.98
CA ASN A 86 12.54 -12.99 2.30
C ASN A 86 12.83 -13.00 3.80
N PRO A 87 12.52 -14.08 4.54
CA PRO A 87 13.12 -14.25 5.85
C PRO A 87 14.64 -14.19 5.63
N THR A 88 15.31 -13.25 6.29
CA THR A 88 16.77 -13.28 6.44
C THR A 88 17.13 -14.73 6.78
N GLY A 89 17.94 -15.36 5.92
CA GLY A 89 18.43 -16.70 6.15
C GLY A 89 19.07 -16.82 7.54
N PRO A 90 19.22 -18.04 8.07
CA PRO A 90 19.88 -18.21 9.36
C PRO A 90 21.26 -17.54 9.29
N MET A 91 21.57 -16.70 10.28
CA MET A 91 22.96 -16.41 10.60
C MET A 91 23.62 -17.75 10.88
N GLU A 92 24.42 -18.22 9.94
CA GLU A 92 25.32 -19.36 10.15
C GLU A 92 26.24 -19.02 11.33
N GLN A 93 26.39 -19.98 12.25
CA GLN A 93 27.05 -19.86 13.56
C GLN A 93 28.54 -19.51 13.45
#